data_AF-A0A2Z7A193-F1
#
_entry.id   AF-A0A2Z7A193-F1
#
_cell.length_a   1.000
_cell.length_b   1.000
_cell.length_c   1.000
_cell.angle_alpha   90.00
_cell.angle_beta   90.00
_cell.angle_gamma   90.00
#
_symmetry.space_group_name_H-M   'P 1'
#
loop_
_entity.id
_entity.type
_entity.pdbx_description
1 polymer ?
#
loop_
_entity_poly.entity_id
_entity_poly.type
_entity_poly.pdbx_seq_one_letter_code
_entity_poly.pdbx_strand_id
1 'polypeptide(L)'
;MPYHIAVDKAREAAAGKGAIGTTGRGIGPAYEDKVARRSIRVADLMYPHELPALLKSAVDYHNFILTQWLKAEPVDYDTVLKDALAWGEYIKPLVDDVATILHDVRRDGGNILYEGAQGALLDIDHGTYPYVTSSNTTVGGALAGTGVGAHDIDYVLGICKAYATRVGGGPFPTELHDEMGERLRKVGNEFGASTGRPRRCGWIDLVALKRAVQINGINGLAITKLDVLDGLETIKVCIAYEYRGKRRELAPLDADGWDECKPVYLEFPGWQESTAGIRDWNKLPAAARAYLRAVEELSGCRLAIVATGADRDDTIVLDDPFA
;
A
#
# COMPACT_ATOMS: atom_id res chain seq x y z
N MET A 1 -20.67 -3.62 -0.85
CA MET A 1 -21.96 -4.07 -0.29
C MET A 1 -21.75 -4.74 1.07
N PRO A 2 -22.74 -4.71 1.99
CA PRO A 2 -22.61 -5.23 3.35
C PRO A 2 -22.21 -6.72 3.45
N TYR A 3 -22.68 -7.55 2.52
CA TYR A 3 -22.30 -8.99 2.49
C TYR A 3 -20.79 -9.21 2.31
N HIS A 4 -20.09 -8.36 1.55
CA HIS A 4 -18.63 -8.47 1.44
C HIS A 4 -17.93 -8.24 2.78
N ILE A 5 -18.41 -7.29 3.58
CA ILE A 5 -17.86 -7.00 4.91
C ILE A 5 -18.10 -8.19 5.85
N ALA A 6 -19.29 -8.78 5.82
CA ALA A 6 -19.63 -9.95 6.61
C ALA A 6 -18.73 -11.15 6.25
N VAL A 7 -18.56 -11.43 4.96
CA VAL A 7 -17.72 -12.54 4.47
C VAL A 7 -16.25 -12.34 4.83
N ASP A 8 -15.72 -11.12 4.66
CA ASP A 8 -14.32 -10.79 5.02
C ASP A 8 -14.04 -11.07 6.50
N LYS A 9 -14.89 -10.54 7.39
CA LYS A 9 -14.77 -10.77 8.84
C LYS A 9 -14.93 -12.25 9.21
N ALA A 10 -15.88 -12.95 8.60
CA ALA A 10 -16.13 -14.36 8.89
C ALA A 10 -14.97 -15.26 8.41
N ARG A 11 -14.37 -14.97 7.25
CA ARG A 11 -13.18 -15.69 6.75
C ARG A 11 -11.96 -15.46 7.64
N GLU A 12 -11.69 -14.21 8.03
CA GLU A 12 -10.59 -13.91 8.96
C GLU A 12 -10.76 -14.60 10.32
N ALA A 13 -11.99 -14.63 10.86
CA ALA A 13 -12.28 -15.34 12.10
C ALA A 13 -12.07 -16.85 11.97
N ALA A 14 -12.52 -17.44 10.85
CA ALA A 14 -12.35 -18.87 10.57
C ALA A 14 -10.89 -19.28 10.34
N ALA A 15 -10.05 -18.38 9.80
CA ALA A 15 -8.65 -18.63 9.53
C ALA A 15 -7.78 -18.72 10.80
N GLY A 16 -8.23 -18.14 11.92
CA GLY A 16 -7.53 -18.21 13.20
C GLY A 16 -6.08 -17.71 13.10
N LYS A 17 -5.11 -18.61 13.36
CA LYS A 17 -3.67 -18.29 13.26
C LYS A 17 -3.20 -18.01 11.82
N GLY A 18 -3.93 -18.46 10.82
CA GLY A 18 -3.66 -18.22 9.40
C GLY A 18 -4.33 -16.95 8.86
N ALA A 19 -4.93 -16.12 9.71
CA ALA A 19 -5.53 -14.86 9.30
C ALA A 19 -4.50 -13.94 8.64
N ILE A 20 -4.91 -13.25 7.58
CA ILE A 20 -4.07 -12.32 6.84
C ILE A 20 -3.89 -11.03 7.66
N GLY A 21 -4.90 -10.65 8.44
CA GLY A 21 -5.00 -9.37 9.11
C GLY A 21 -5.63 -8.31 8.19
N THR A 22 -6.72 -8.67 7.50
CA THR A 22 -7.42 -7.74 6.59
C THR A 22 -7.97 -6.53 7.35
N THR A 23 -8.37 -5.51 6.61
CA THR A 23 -9.02 -4.32 7.21
C THR A 23 -10.45 -4.61 7.68
N GLY A 24 -11.02 -5.78 7.37
CA GLY A 24 -12.41 -6.13 7.68
C GLY A 24 -13.44 -5.24 6.96
N ARG A 25 -13.09 -4.75 5.76
CA ARG A 25 -13.89 -3.80 4.95
C ARG A 25 -14.49 -4.43 3.70
N GLY A 26 -14.32 -5.74 3.49
CA GLY A 26 -14.88 -6.45 2.36
C GLY A 26 -14.11 -6.27 1.05
N ILE A 27 -12.83 -5.84 1.11
CA ILE A 27 -12.02 -5.59 -0.09
C ILE A 27 -11.80 -6.89 -0.88
N GLY A 28 -11.32 -7.94 -0.21
CA GLY A 28 -11.08 -9.23 -0.86
C GLY A 28 -12.34 -9.83 -1.49
N PRO A 29 -13.44 -10.01 -0.73
CA PRO A 29 -14.68 -10.53 -1.30
C PRO A 29 -15.25 -9.68 -2.46
N ALA A 30 -15.10 -8.35 -2.43
CA ALA A 30 -15.53 -7.51 -3.53
C ALA A 30 -14.70 -7.73 -4.81
N TYR A 31 -13.37 -7.88 -4.68
CA TYR A 31 -12.51 -8.21 -5.81
C TYR A 31 -12.73 -9.64 -6.33
N GLU A 32 -13.04 -10.60 -5.46
CA GLU A 32 -13.44 -11.96 -5.83
C GLU A 32 -14.69 -11.95 -6.72
N ASP A 33 -15.72 -11.19 -6.33
CA ASP A 33 -16.94 -11.05 -7.12
C ASP A 33 -16.71 -10.33 -8.47
N LYS A 34 -15.77 -9.37 -8.53
CA LYS A 34 -15.36 -8.72 -9.78
C LYS A 34 -14.80 -9.74 -10.76
N VAL A 35 -13.79 -10.53 -10.34
CA VAL A 35 -13.16 -11.51 -11.24
C VAL A 35 -14.06 -12.71 -11.53
N ALA A 36 -14.99 -13.03 -10.62
CA ALA A 36 -16.02 -14.04 -10.83
C ALA A 36 -17.21 -13.56 -11.67
N ARG A 37 -17.22 -12.29 -12.09
CA ARG A 37 -18.26 -11.67 -12.95
C ARG A 37 -19.66 -11.64 -12.32
N ARG A 38 -19.73 -11.44 -11.00
CA ARG A 38 -20.99 -11.32 -10.23
C ARG A 38 -21.08 -10.05 -9.38
N SER A 39 -20.11 -9.14 -9.51
CA SER A 39 -20.10 -7.88 -8.78
C SER A 39 -21.26 -6.97 -9.19
N ILE A 40 -21.89 -6.33 -8.21
CA ILE A 40 -22.70 -5.12 -8.43
C ILE A 40 -21.74 -3.94 -8.60
N ARG A 41 -21.84 -3.23 -9.72
CA ARG A 41 -21.04 -2.06 -10.10
C ARG A 41 -21.83 -0.76 -9.90
N VAL A 42 -21.14 0.37 -9.94
CA VAL A 42 -21.76 1.72 -9.87
C VAL A 42 -22.83 1.89 -10.96
N ALA A 43 -22.57 1.39 -12.17
CA ALA A 43 -23.53 1.44 -13.27
C ALA A 43 -24.85 0.73 -12.95
N ASP A 44 -24.82 -0.39 -12.23
CA ASP A 44 -26.02 -1.15 -11.88
C ASP A 44 -26.93 -0.37 -10.91
N LEU A 45 -26.35 0.53 -10.10
CA LEU A 45 -27.10 1.41 -9.19
C LEU A 45 -27.92 2.47 -9.93
N MET A 46 -27.62 2.72 -11.22
CA MET A 46 -28.36 3.68 -12.05
C MET A 46 -29.67 3.08 -12.60
N TYR A 47 -29.90 1.78 -12.41
CA TYR A 47 -31.07 1.05 -12.89
C TYR A 47 -31.89 0.49 -11.71
N PRO A 48 -32.60 1.34 -10.95
CA PRO A 48 -33.28 0.95 -9.72
C PRO A 48 -34.38 -0.10 -9.93
N HIS A 49 -34.92 -0.23 -11.14
CA HIS A 49 -35.89 -1.27 -11.49
C HIS A 49 -35.27 -2.66 -11.68
N GLU A 50 -33.99 -2.74 -12.07
CA GLU A 50 -33.26 -4.00 -12.33
C GLU A 50 -32.43 -4.44 -11.12
N LEU A 51 -31.97 -3.46 -10.32
CA LEU A 51 -31.15 -3.67 -9.14
C LEU A 51 -31.69 -4.73 -8.14
N PRO A 52 -33.00 -4.82 -7.83
CA PRO A 52 -33.52 -5.82 -6.89
C PRO A 52 -33.17 -7.26 -7.28
N ALA A 53 -33.32 -7.60 -8.56
CA ALA A 53 -33.07 -8.97 -9.03
C ALA A 53 -31.58 -9.33 -8.97
N LEU A 54 -30.72 -8.41 -9.42
CA LEU A 54 -29.26 -8.57 -9.35
C LEU A 54 -28.78 -8.72 -7.91
N LEU A 55 -29.27 -7.85 -7.03
CA LEU A 55 -28.88 -7.83 -5.62
C LEU A 55 -29.38 -9.06 -4.87
N LYS A 56 -30.59 -9.56 -5.19
CA LYS A 56 -31.13 -10.77 -4.57
C LYS A 56 -30.24 -11.97 -4.85
N SER A 57 -29.81 -12.14 -6.11
CA SER A 57 -28.90 -13.22 -6.49
C SER A 57 -27.56 -13.15 -5.74
N ALA A 58 -26.98 -11.95 -5.62
CA ALA A 58 -25.74 -11.74 -4.87
C ALA A 58 -25.91 -12.03 -3.37
N VAL A 59 -26.99 -11.52 -2.75
CA VAL A 59 -27.28 -11.75 -1.32
C VAL A 59 -27.51 -13.23 -1.04
N ASP A 60 -28.27 -13.94 -1.87
CA ASP A 60 -28.53 -15.37 -1.68
C ASP A 60 -27.25 -16.21 -1.74
N TYR A 61 -26.38 -15.92 -2.71
CA TYR A 61 -25.07 -16.58 -2.83
C TYR A 61 -24.21 -16.35 -1.57
N HIS A 62 -24.07 -15.10 -1.14
CA HIS A 62 -23.24 -14.77 0.03
C HIS A 62 -23.86 -15.25 1.35
N ASN A 63 -25.19 -15.23 1.49
CA ASN A 63 -25.87 -15.78 2.66
C ASN A 63 -25.72 -17.30 2.76
N PHE A 64 -25.70 -18.01 1.62
CA PHE A 64 -25.37 -19.43 1.62
C PHE A 64 -23.94 -19.65 2.13
N ILE A 65 -22.96 -18.89 1.65
CA ILE A 65 -21.57 -18.97 2.12
C ILE A 65 -21.47 -18.66 3.62
N LEU A 66 -22.09 -17.57 4.07
CA LEU A 66 -22.07 -17.14 5.46
C LEU A 66 -22.66 -18.21 6.37
N THR A 67 -23.85 -18.69 6.07
CA THR A 67 -24.59 -19.60 6.97
C THR A 67 -24.13 -21.05 6.85
N GLN A 68 -23.95 -21.56 5.63
CA GLN A 68 -23.70 -22.99 5.40
C GLN A 68 -22.23 -23.34 5.56
N TRP A 69 -21.32 -22.46 5.14
CA TRP A 69 -19.89 -22.72 5.20
C TRP A 69 -19.23 -22.04 6.40
N LEU A 70 -19.37 -20.72 6.53
CA LEU A 70 -18.66 -19.94 7.54
C LEU A 70 -19.34 -19.92 8.92
N LYS A 71 -20.56 -20.45 9.03
CA LYS A 71 -21.37 -20.47 10.26
C LYS A 71 -21.54 -19.08 10.90
N ALA A 72 -21.72 -18.07 10.07
CA ALA A 72 -21.92 -16.68 10.44
C ALA A 72 -23.36 -16.23 10.13
N GLU A 73 -23.77 -15.12 10.74
CA GLU A 73 -25.08 -14.51 10.50
C GLU A 73 -25.24 -14.06 9.03
N PRO A 74 -26.41 -14.29 8.42
CA PRO A 74 -26.71 -13.77 7.09
C PRO A 74 -26.89 -12.25 7.14
N VAL A 75 -26.82 -11.61 5.97
CA VAL A 75 -27.25 -10.22 5.80
C VAL A 75 -28.71 -10.16 5.36
N ASP A 76 -29.44 -9.15 5.81
CA ASP A 76 -30.83 -8.91 5.44
C ASP A 76 -30.93 -8.27 4.04
N TYR A 77 -31.68 -8.91 3.14
CA TYR A 77 -31.83 -8.44 1.76
C TYR A 77 -32.51 -7.07 1.67
N ASP A 78 -33.60 -6.86 2.44
CA ASP A 78 -34.38 -5.63 2.35
C ASP A 78 -33.57 -4.41 2.81
N THR A 79 -32.78 -4.59 3.87
CA THR A 79 -31.81 -3.58 4.33
C THR A 79 -30.75 -3.29 3.26
N VAL A 80 -30.16 -4.33 2.66
CA VAL A 80 -29.13 -4.17 1.63
C VAL A 80 -29.69 -3.48 0.38
N LEU A 81 -30.93 -3.77 -0.03
CA LEU A 81 -31.59 -3.11 -1.15
C LEU A 81 -31.90 -1.65 -0.85
N LYS A 82 -32.46 -1.36 0.32
CA LYS A 82 -32.75 0.02 0.76
C LYS A 82 -31.49 0.87 0.73
N ASP A 83 -30.40 0.37 1.27
CA ASP A 83 -29.12 1.07 1.29
C ASP A 83 -28.56 1.27 -0.13
N ALA A 84 -28.61 0.23 -0.97
CA ALA A 84 -28.10 0.31 -2.35
C ALA A 84 -28.87 1.36 -3.18
N LEU A 85 -30.19 1.44 -3.03
CA LEU A 85 -31.01 2.47 -3.69
C LEU A 85 -30.65 3.87 -3.20
N ALA A 86 -30.49 4.06 -1.87
CA ALA A 86 -30.09 5.34 -1.31
C ALA A 86 -28.68 5.77 -1.76
N TRP A 87 -27.73 4.83 -1.84
CA TRP A 87 -26.40 5.10 -2.38
C TRP A 87 -26.44 5.45 -3.86
N GLY A 88 -27.27 4.76 -4.66
CA GLY A 88 -27.48 5.07 -6.06
C GLY A 88 -27.87 6.53 -6.28
N GLU A 89 -28.87 7.03 -5.54
CA GLU A 89 -29.29 8.44 -5.61
C GLU A 89 -28.18 9.40 -5.18
N TYR A 90 -27.44 9.07 -4.12
CA TYR A 90 -26.35 9.91 -3.62
C TYR A 90 -25.18 10.03 -4.60
N ILE A 91 -24.76 8.92 -5.23
CA ILE A 91 -23.60 8.90 -6.11
C ILE A 91 -23.91 9.34 -7.54
N LYS A 92 -25.17 9.27 -7.97
CA LYS A 92 -25.60 9.60 -9.33
C LYS A 92 -25.00 10.89 -9.90
N PRO A 93 -24.96 12.04 -9.20
CA PRO A 93 -24.36 13.26 -9.74
C PRO A 93 -22.83 13.24 -9.84
N LEU A 94 -22.16 12.21 -9.32
CA LEU A 94 -20.70 12.05 -9.33
C LEU A 94 -20.23 11.03 -10.38
N VAL A 95 -21.16 10.35 -11.07
CA VAL A 95 -20.82 9.31 -12.05
C VAL A 95 -20.51 9.97 -13.38
N ASP A 96 -19.37 9.63 -13.96
CA ASP A 96 -18.96 10.08 -15.29
C ASP A 96 -18.02 9.04 -15.96
N ASP A 97 -17.75 9.23 -17.25
CA ASP A 97 -16.76 8.46 -17.99
C ASP A 97 -15.34 8.94 -17.67
N VAL A 98 -14.80 8.41 -16.57
CA VAL A 98 -13.47 8.76 -16.06
C VAL A 98 -12.38 8.55 -17.12
N ALA A 99 -12.47 7.50 -17.94
CA ALA A 99 -11.43 7.24 -18.95
C ALA A 99 -11.40 8.38 -19.98
N THR A 100 -12.57 8.77 -20.49
CA THR A 100 -12.69 9.90 -21.43
C THR A 100 -12.19 11.21 -20.81
N ILE A 101 -12.56 11.50 -19.56
CA ILE A 101 -12.09 12.71 -18.85
C ILE A 101 -10.56 12.75 -18.79
N LEU A 102 -9.92 11.63 -18.43
CA LEU A 102 -8.45 11.58 -18.32
C LEU A 102 -7.77 11.78 -19.70
N HIS A 103 -8.33 11.19 -20.76
CA HIS A 103 -7.83 11.40 -22.13
C HIS A 103 -8.00 12.85 -22.58
N ASP A 104 -9.12 13.49 -22.27
CA ASP A 104 -9.38 14.89 -22.60
C ASP A 104 -8.42 15.82 -21.85
N VAL A 105 -8.24 15.65 -20.53
CA VAL A 105 -7.31 16.44 -19.73
C VAL A 105 -5.89 16.33 -20.28
N ARG A 106 -5.44 15.12 -20.63
CA ARG A 106 -4.10 14.92 -21.20
C ARG A 106 -3.95 15.56 -22.57
N ARG A 107 -4.94 15.39 -23.47
CA ARG A 107 -4.93 16.01 -24.81
C ARG A 107 -4.79 17.53 -24.70
N ASP A 108 -5.46 18.13 -23.72
CA ASP A 108 -5.47 19.57 -23.51
C ASP A 108 -4.23 20.08 -22.74
N GLY A 109 -3.25 19.20 -22.47
CA GLY A 109 -1.98 19.53 -21.81
C GLY A 109 -2.07 19.70 -20.30
N GLY A 110 -3.14 19.18 -19.68
CA GLY A 110 -3.34 19.22 -18.23
C GLY A 110 -2.52 18.18 -17.47
N ASN A 111 -2.23 18.47 -16.21
CA ASN A 111 -1.54 17.56 -15.30
C ASN A 111 -2.52 16.59 -14.62
N ILE A 112 -2.15 15.31 -14.59
CA ILE A 112 -2.92 14.26 -13.93
C ILE A 112 -2.03 13.61 -12.87
N LEU A 113 -2.54 13.50 -11.64
CA LEU A 113 -1.88 12.77 -10.56
C LEU A 113 -2.67 11.51 -10.22
N TYR A 114 -2.02 10.35 -10.37
CA TYR A 114 -2.59 9.08 -9.95
C TYR A 114 -2.14 8.78 -8.51
N GLU A 115 -3.08 8.77 -7.57
CA GLU A 115 -2.81 8.43 -6.18
C GLU A 115 -2.91 6.90 -5.97
N GLY A 116 -1.78 6.28 -5.67
CA GLY A 116 -1.70 4.84 -5.44
C GLY A 116 -2.14 4.42 -4.03
N ALA A 117 -2.75 3.25 -3.94
CA ALA A 117 -2.90 2.50 -2.69
C ALA A 117 -2.78 1.00 -2.99
N GLN A 118 -2.23 0.16 -2.13
CA GLN A 118 -1.44 0.41 -0.93
C GLN A 118 0.05 0.58 -1.32
N GLY A 119 0.94 -0.34 -0.91
CA GLY A 119 2.35 -0.36 -1.30
C GLY A 119 2.70 -1.58 -2.13
N ALA A 120 3.81 -1.53 -2.89
CA ALA A 120 4.20 -2.55 -3.87
C ALA A 120 4.31 -3.97 -3.29
N LEU A 121 4.78 -4.13 -2.04
CA LEU A 121 4.90 -5.45 -1.40
C LEU A 121 3.57 -6.04 -0.90
N LEU A 122 2.47 -5.29 -1.05
CA LEU A 122 1.10 -5.74 -0.80
C LEU A 122 0.34 -5.98 -2.10
N ASP A 123 0.99 -5.90 -3.26
CA ASP A 123 0.40 -6.22 -4.55
C ASP A 123 -0.05 -7.69 -4.61
N ILE A 124 -1.20 -7.97 -5.23
CA ILE A 124 -1.75 -9.34 -5.31
C ILE A 124 -0.86 -10.31 -6.09
N ASP A 125 -0.10 -9.82 -7.08
CA ASP A 125 0.77 -10.64 -7.94
C ASP A 125 2.23 -10.57 -7.50
N HIS A 126 2.67 -9.39 -7.05
CA HIS A 126 4.08 -9.10 -6.82
C HIS A 126 4.47 -8.88 -5.35
N GLY A 127 3.49 -8.92 -4.45
CA GLY A 127 3.69 -8.77 -3.03
C GLY A 127 4.06 -10.07 -2.33
N THR A 128 4.06 -10.02 -1.00
CA THR A 128 4.33 -11.18 -0.14
C THR A 128 3.08 -12.07 -0.01
N TYR A 129 2.58 -12.61 -1.12
CA TYR A 129 1.38 -13.46 -1.15
C TYR A 129 1.52 -14.62 -0.14
N PRO A 130 0.47 -15.02 0.61
CA PRO A 130 -0.91 -14.51 0.58
C PRO A 130 -1.15 -13.26 1.45
N TYR A 131 -0.12 -12.72 2.11
CA TYR A 131 -0.23 -11.57 3.01
C TYR A 131 -0.19 -10.24 2.24
N VAL A 132 -1.17 -10.07 1.36
CA VAL A 132 -1.29 -8.99 0.38
C VAL A 132 -2.71 -8.44 0.36
N THR A 133 -2.93 -7.33 -0.33
CA THR A 133 -4.28 -6.91 -0.71
C THR A 133 -4.74 -7.68 -1.95
N SER A 134 -6.02 -7.55 -2.32
CA SER A 134 -6.61 -8.25 -3.47
C SER A 134 -6.59 -7.43 -4.76
N SER A 135 -5.76 -6.39 -4.83
CA SER A 135 -5.62 -5.51 -5.99
C SER A 135 -4.16 -5.35 -6.38
N ASN A 136 -3.93 -4.91 -7.62
CA ASN A 136 -2.62 -4.45 -8.03
C ASN A 136 -2.35 -3.07 -7.40
N THR A 137 -1.29 -2.98 -6.60
CA THR A 137 -0.83 -1.75 -5.95
C THR A 137 0.35 -1.13 -6.70
N THR A 138 0.84 -1.82 -7.72
CA THR A 138 1.86 -1.37 -8.66
C THR A 138 1.29 -0.44 -9.73
N VAL A 139 2.15 0.17 -10.56
CA VAL A 139 1.76 1.09 -11.65
C VAL A 139 0.73 0.48 -12.61
N GLY A 140 0.74 -0.84 -12.80
CA GLY A 140 -0.29 -1.53 -13.59
C GLY A 140 -1.72 -1.29 -13.10
N GLY A 141 -1.90 -1.01 -11.81
CA GLY A 141 -3.18 -0.62 -11.22
C GLY A 141 -3.73 0.70 -11.75
N ALA A 142 -2.87 1.67 -12.08
CA ALA A 142 -3.32 2.91 -12.71
C ALA A 142 -3.86 2.64 -14.13
N LEU A 143 -3.17 1.81 -14.91
CA LEU A 143 -3.57 1.45 -16.28
C LEU A 143 -4.93 0.74 -16.28
N ALA A 144 -5.01 -0.40 -15.58
CA ALA A 144 -6.21 -1.22 -15.55
C ALA A 144 -7.36 -0.60 -14.74
N GLY A 145 -7.05 0.27 -13.78
CA GLY A 145 -8.02 0.90 -12.89
C GLY A 145 -8.66 2.18 -13.44
N THR A 146 -7.99 2.86 -14.37
CA THR A 146 -8.46 4.17 -14.88
C THR A 146 -8.66 4.22 -16.40
N GLY A 147 -8.15 3.23 -17.15
CA GLY A 147 -8.30 3.19 -18.61
C GLY A 147 -7.25 4.01 -19.37
N VAL A 148 -6.14 4.36 -18.73
CA VAL A 148 -5.01 5.08 -19.34
C VAL A 148 -4.01 4.12 -19.99
N GLY A 149 -3.36 4.55 -21.08
CA GLY A 149 -2.35 3.77 -21.79
C GLY A 149 -1.01 3.77 -21.07
N ALA A 150 -0.21 2.70 -21.26
CA ALA A 150 1.13 2.61 -20.67
C ALA A 150 2.08 3.73 -21.13
N HIS A 151 1.91 4.22 -22.37
CA HIS A 151 2.69 5.33 -22.93
C HIS A 151 2.31 6.70 -22.36
N ASP A 152 1.22 6.79 -21.59
CA ASP A 152 0.70 8.04 -21.03
C ASP A 152 1.09 8.25 -19.56
N ILE A 153 1.90 7.34 -18.99
CA ILE A 153 2.51 7.52 -17.66
C ILE A 153 3.91 8.13 -17.86
N ASP A 154 4.03 9.43 -17.59
CA ASP A 154 5.27 10.17 -17.83
C ASP A 154 6.30 10.00 -16.70
N TYR A 155 5.83 9.87 -15.45
CA TYR A 155 6.67 9.79 -14.26
C TYR A 155 6.03 8.92 -13.16
N VAL A 156 6.84 8.06 -12.55
CA VAL A 156 6.49 7.24 -11.38
C VAL A 156 7.32 7.67 -10.17
N LEU A 157 6.64 8.29 -9.19
CA LEU A 157 7.24 8.66 -7.91
C LEU A 157 7.05 7.53 -6.88
N GLY A 158 8.16 6.95 -6.41
CA GLY A 158 8.16 5.90 -5.39
C GLY A 158 8.20 6.46 -3.99
N ILE A 159 7.12 6.32 -3.22
CA ILE A 159 7.10 6.75 -1.82
C ILE A 159 7.72 5.67 -0.93
N CYS A 160 8.79 6.00 -0.23
CA CYS A 160 9.47 5.12 0.72
C CYS A 160 9.66 5.85 2.05
N LYS A 161 9.47 5.16 3.18
CA LYS A 161 9.84 5.70 4.48
C LYS A 161 11.33 5.45 4.73
N ALA A 162 11.98 6.29 5.54
CA ALA A 162 13.36 6.08 5.97
C ALA A 162 13.58 4.81 6.83
N TYR A 163 12.50 4.13 7.21
CA TYR A 163 12.49 2.84 7.89
C TYR A 163 11.27 2.03 7.43
N ALA A 164 11.28 0.72 7.67
CA ALA A 164 10.21 -0.14 7.20
C ALA A 164 9.09 -0.28 8.24
N THR A 165 7.85 -0.37 7.77
CA THR A 165 6.69 -0.65 8.61
C THR A 165 5.73 -1.61 7.93
N ARG A 166 5.10 -2.50 8.70
CA ARG A 166 4.09 -3.44 8.19
C ARG A 166 2.86 -3.47 9.09
N VAL A 167 1.68 -3.55 8.47
CA VAL A 167 0.40 -3.78 9.16
C VAL A 167 -0.10 -5.16 8.78
N GLY A 168 -0.66 -5.89 9.73
CA GLY A 168 -1.15 -7.26 9.51
C GLY A 168 -0.04 -8.31 9.56
N GLY A 169 -0.39 -9.52 9.13
CA GLY A 169 0.50 -10.66 9.10
C GLY A 169 1.53 -10.59 7.97
N GLY A 170 2.31 -11.66 7.85
CA GLY A 170 3.25 -11.90 6.77
C GLY A 170 4.71 -11.56 7.08
N PRO A 171 5.61 -11.92 6.17
CA PRO A 171 7.04 -11.84 6.40
C PRO A 171 7.52 -10.39 6.49
N PHE A 172 8.53 -10.18 7.32
CA PHE A 172 9.17 -8.88 7.48
C PHE A 172 10.64 -9.07 7.88
N PRO A 173 11.56 -9.32 6.93
CA PRO A 173 12.93 -9.71 7.23
C PRO A 173 13.70 -8.72 8.11
N THR A 174 13.41 -7.42 8.00
CA THR A 174 14.08 -6.36 8.76
C THR A 174 13.34 -5.94 10.03
N GLU A 175 12.34 -6.71 10.47
CA GLU A 175 11.57 -6.40 11.68
C GLU A 175 12.46 -6.36 12.93
N LEU A 176 12.18 -5.40 13.80
CA LEU A 176 12.84 -5.22 15.09
C LEU A 176 11.88 -5.57 16.23
N HIS A 177 12.34 -6.46 17.11
CA HIS A 177 11.61 -6.93 18.28
C HIS A 177 12.19 -6.39 19.61
N ASP A 178 13.10 -5.42 19.52
CA ASP A 178 13.83 -4.82 20.64
C ASP A 178 13.36 -3.37 20.91
N GLU A 179 14.07 -2.69 21.82
CA GLU A 179 13.80 -1.29 22.19
C GLU A 179 13.88 -0.35 20.99
N MET A 180 14.70 -0.66 19.98
CA MET A 180 14.80 0.15 18.78
C MET A 180 13.52 0.08 17.94
N GLY A 181 12.95 -1.12 17.78
CA GLY A 181 11.65 -1.30 17.13
C GLY A 181 10.53 -0.52 17.81
N GLU A 182 10.51 -0.52 19.15
CA GLU A 182 9.53 0.26 19.93
C GLU A 182 9.76 1.77 19.82
N ARG A 183 11.02 2.22 19.82
CA ARG A 183 11.39 3.62 19.59
C ARG A 183 10.87 4.12 18.24
N LEU A 184 11.16 3.40 17.16
CA LEU A 184 10.70 3.77 15.80
C LEU A 184 9.17 3.83 15.74
N ARG A 185 8.48 2.87 16.37
CA ARG A 185 7.01 2.86 16.45
C ARG A 185 6.47 4.10 17.15
N LYS A 186 7.01 4.44 18.33
CA LYS A 186 6.56 5.56 19.16
C LYS A 186 6.83 6.91 18.50
N VAL A 187 8.06 7.15 18.06
CA VAL A 187 8.47 8.41 17.42
C VAL A 187 7.74 8.59 16.09
N GLY A 188 7.65 7.53 15.29
CA GLY A 188 6.94 7.56 14.02
C GLY A 188 5.42 7.56 14.12
N ASN A 189 4.83 7.52 15.32
CA ASN A 189 3.39 7.37 15.55
C ASN A 189 2.76 6.25 14.70
N GLU A 190 3.39 5.08 14.69
CA GLU A 190 3.05 3.97 13.80
C GLU A 190 1.90 3.12 14.36
N PHE A 191 0.71 3.71 14.33
CA PHE A 191 -0.56 3.07 14.69
C PHE A 191 -1.54 3.14 13.51
N GLY A 192 -2.36 2.10 13.34
CA GLY A 192 -3.37 2.07 12.30
C GLY A 192 -4.46 3.13 12.53
N ALA A 193 -4.62 4.08 11.63
CA ALA A 193 -5.57 5.20 11.77
C ALA A 193 -7.02 4.75 12.05
N SER A 194 -7.45 3.61 11.48
CA SER A 194 -8.83 3.11 11.64
C SER A 194 -8.98 2.00 12.68
N THR A 195 -7.90 1.30 13.04
CA THR A 195 -7.96 0.11 13.92
C THR A 195 -7.23 0.30 15.24
N GLY A 196 -6.40 1.33 15.36
CA GLY A 196 -5.49 1.54 16.48
C GLY A 196 -4.37 0.49 16.60
N ARG A 197 -4.31 -0.49 15.70
CA ARG A 197 -3.32 -1.58 15.81
C ARG A 197 -1.89 -1.04 15.65
N PRO A 198 -0.95 -1.42 16.53
CA PRO A 198 0.44 -1.03 16.37
C PRO A 198 1.00 -1.65 15.10
N ARG A 199 1.78 -0.87 14.34
CA ARG A 199 2.49 -1.40 13.18
C ARG A 199 3.80 -2.03 13.63
N ARG A 200 4.18 -3.09 12.93
CA ARG A 200 5.51 -3.70 13.04
C ARG A 200 6.50 -2.72 12.43
N CYS A 201 7.66 -2.55 13.04
CA CYS A 201 8.69 -1.58 12.61
C CYS A 201 10.02 -2.31 12.40
N GLY A 202 10.81 -1.81 11.48
CA GLY A 202 12.09 -2.42 11.10
C GLY A 202 12.99 -1.43 10.39
N TRP A 203 14.24 -1.82 10.18
CA TRP A 203 15.17 -1.03 9.37
C TRP A 203 14.73 -0.96 7.91
N ILE A 204 15.17 0.07 7.18
CA ILE A 204 14.89 0.18 5.75
C ILE A 204 15.44 -1.03 5.00
N ASP A 205 14.66 -1.50 4.04
CA ASP A 205 14.97 -2.70 3.26
C ASP A 205 15.20 -2.36 1.80
N LEU A 206 16.48 -2.24 1.40
CA LEU A 206 16.83 -1.91 0.03
C LEU A 206 16.70 -3.10 -0.92
N VAL A 207 16.69 -4.33 -0.42
CA VAL A 207 16.45 -5.53 -1.23
C VAL A 207 15.01 -5.51 -1.75
N ALA A 208 14.07 -5.20 -0.86
CA ALA A 208 12.66 -5.06 -1.21
C ALA A 208 12.39 -3.77 -2.01
N LEU A 209 13.05 -2.65 -1.68
CA LEU A 209 12.92 -1.40 -2.43
C LEU A 209 13.43 -1.54 -3.88
N LYS A 210 14.59 -2.16 -4.11
CA LYS A 210 15.10 -2.46 -5.47
C LYS A 210 14.08 -3.21 -6.30
N ARG A 211 13.43 -4.20 -5.71
CA ARG A 211 12.37 -4.98 -6.37
C ARG A 211 11.19 -4.08 -6.75
N ALA A 212 10.75 -3.21 -5.84
CA ALA A 212 9.68 -2.25 -6.11
C ALA A 212 10.06 -1.26 -7.23
N VAL A 213 11.31 -0.77 -7.25
CA VAL A 213 11.85 0.08 -8.32
C VAL A 213 11.76 -0.62 -9.68
N GLN A 214 12.20 -1.89 -9.75
CA GLN A 214 12.17 -2.67 -10.99
C GLN A 214 10.76 -2.91 -11.53
N ILE A 215 9.83 -3.33 -10.66
CA ILE A 215 8.46 -3.68 -11.08
C ILE A 215 7.68 -2.44 -11.54
N ASN A 216 7.86 -1.32 -10.85
CA ASN A 216 7.09 -0.11 -11.11
C ASN A 216 7.77 0.85 -12.10
N GLY A 217 9.02 0.60 -12.49
CA GLY A 217 9.78 1.54 -13.33
C GLY A 217 9.93 2.90 -12.65
N ILE A 218 10.24 2.92 -11.34
CA ILE A 218 10.26 4.14 -10.54
C ILE A 218 11.31 5.12 -11.07
N ASN A 219 10.88 6.33 -11.43
CA ASN A 219 11.75 7.39 -11.94
C ASN A 219 12.48 8.13 -10.81
N GLY A 220 11.86 8.28 -9.64
CA GLY A 220 12.51 8.87 -8.48
C GLY A 220 11.80 8.53 -7.17
N LEU A 221 12.53 8.62 -6.07
CA LEU A 221 12.04 8.30 -4.73
C LEU A 221 11.68 9.57 -3.95
N ALA A 222 10.56 9.47 -3.23
CA ALA A 222 10.25 10.36 -2.12
C ALA A 222 10.55 9.64 -0.81
N ILE A 223 11.61 10.05 -0.10
CA ILE A 223 11.93 9.53 1.23
C ILE A 223 11.17 10.32 2.28
N THR A 224 10.41 9.63 3.12
CA THR A 224 9.55 10.26 4.13
C THR A 224 9.93 9.84 5.52
N LYS A 225 9.55 10.64 6.52
CA LYS A 225 9.81 10.40 7.94
C LYS A 225 11.29 10.28 8.28
N LEU A 226 12.13 11.13 7.67
CA LEU A 226 13.56 11.19 8.00
C LEU A 226 13.78 11.55 9.47
N ASP A 227 12.94 12.46 9.99
CA ASP A 227 12.92 12.96 11.37
C ASP A 227 12.76 11.87 12.43
N VAL A 228 12.19 10.72 12.08
CA VAL A 228 12.06 9.58 13.01
C VAL A 228 13.42 8.95 13.36
N LEU A 229 14.43 9.14 12.49
CA LEU A 229 15.78 8.65 12.70
C LEU A 229 16.67 9.64 13.46
N ASP A 230 16.20 10.85 13.75
CA ASP A 230 16.91 11.83 14.57
C ASP A 230 17.27 11.24 15.95
N GLY A 231 18.45 11.58 16.48
CA GLY A 231 18.92 11.13 17.80
C GLY A 231 19.52 9.72 17.83
N LEU A 232 19.63 9.03 16.69
CA LEU A 232 20.27 7.72 16.61
C LEU A 232 21.79 7.86 16.47
N GLU A 233 22.55 6.97 17.11
CA GLU A 233 24.01 6.89 16.94
C GLU A 233 24.39 6.12 15.67
N THR A 234 23.64 5.06 15.38
CA THR A 234 23.88 4.17 14.24
C THR A 234 22.54 3.80 13.59
N ILE A 235 22.52 3.79 12.26
CA ILE A 235 21.38 3.36 11.44
C ILE A 235 21.80 2.14 10.63
N LYS A 236 20.94 1.13 10.57
CA LYS A 236 21.18 -0.07 9.76
C LYS A 236 20.32 -0.02 8.50
N VAL A 237 20.90 -0.47 7.39
CA VAL A 237 20.27 -0.53 6.07
C VAL A 237 20.44 -1.95 5.54
N CYS A 238 19.34 -2.65 5.25
CA CYS A 238 19.43 -3.99 4.68
C CYS A 238 19.77 -3.90 3.20
N ILE A 239 20.90 -4.48 2.81
CA ILE A 239 21.46 -4.40 1.44
C ILE A 239 21.41 -5.74 0.69
N ALA A 240 21.24 -6.84 1.41
CA ALA A 240 21.11 -8.17 0.87
C ALA A 240 20.36 -9.07 1.86
N TYR A 241 19.85 -10.20 1.37
CA TYR A 241 19.42 -11.30 2.22
C TYR A 241 20.39 -12.46 2.10
N GLU A 242 20.67 -13.14 3.20
CA GLU A 242 21.08 -14.54 3.16
C GLU A 242 19.85 -15.43 3.07
N TYR A 243 19.75 -16.18 1.98
CA TYR A 243 18.66 -17.10 1.71
C TYR A 243 19.21 -18.41 1.17
N ARG A 244 18.96 -19.51 1.88
CA ARG A 244 19.45 -20.87 1.55
C ARG A 244 20.95 -20.92 1.22
N GLY A 245 21.76 -20.28 2.07
CA GLY A 245 23.21 -20.22 1.95
C GLY A 245 23.73 -19.35 0.80
N LYS A 246 22.87 -18.55 0.16
CA LYS A 246 23.25 -17.62 -0.91
C LYS A 246 22.90 -16.19 -0.54
N ARG A 247 23.82 -15.27 -0.80
CA ARG A 247 23.56 -13.83 -0.74
C ARG A 247 22.70 -13.42 -1.94
N ARG A 248 21.61 -12.69 -1.70
CA ARG A 248 20.67 -12.20 -2.72
C ARG A 248 20.45 -10.70 -2.53
N GLU A 249 20.50 -9.95 -3.62
CA GLU A 249 20.23 -8.49 -3.61
C GLU A 249 18.85 -8.14 -4.16
N LEU A 250 18.06 -9.16 -4.53
CA LEU A 250 16.66 -9.04 -4.93
C LEU A 250 15.86 -10.05 -4.13
N ALA A 251 14.69 -9.62 -3.65
CA ALA A 251 13.80 -10.44 -2.85
C ALA A 251 13.29 -11.69 -3.61
N PRO A 252 13.03 -12.80 -2.91
CA PRO A 252 12.34 -13.96 -3.48
C PRO A 252 10.89 -13.59 -3.87
N LEU A 253 10.31 -14.37 -4.78
CA LEU A 253 8.91 -14.20 -5.21
C LEU A 253 7.97 -15.20 -4.54
N ASP A 254 8.50 -16.29 -3.98
CA ASP A 254 7.71 -17.31 -3.30
C ASP A 254 7.43 -16.93 -1.84
N ALA A 255 6.18 -17.17 -1.42
CA ALA A 255 5.66 -16.86 -0.09
C ALA A 255 6.57 -17.38 1.05
N ASP A 256 6.93 -18.66 0.97
CA ASP A 256 7.73 -19.35 1.99
C ASP A 256 9.19 -18.85 2.02
N GLY A 257 9.69 -18.36 0.88
CA GLY A 257 11.07 -17.89 0.74
C GLY A 257 11.38 -16.67 1.60
N TRP A 258 10.38 -15.86 1.94
CA TRP A 258 10.57 -14.66 2.72
C TRP A 258 10.87 -14.91 4.20
N ASP A 259 10.29 -15.95 4.82
CA ASP A 259 10.52 -16.27 6.23
C ASP A 259 11.94 -16.85 6.47
N GLU A 260 12.56 -17.41 5.43
CA GLU A 260 13.94 -17.90 5.45
C GLU A 260 14.99 -16.78 5.22
N CYS A 261 14.56 -15.58 4.81
CA CYS A 261 15.46 -14.48 4.49
C CYS A 261 16.04 -13.86 5.77
N LYS A 262 17.38 -13.87 5.89
CA LYS A 262 18.09 -13.17 6.96
C LYS A 262 18.69 -11.87 6.42
N PRO A 263 18.38 -10.70 7.00
CA PRO A 263 18.89 -9.43 6.50
C PRO A 263 20.40 -9.29 6.72
N VAL A 264 21.10 -8.81 5.70
CA VAL A 264 22.51 -8.39 5.78
C VAL A 264 22.54 -6.87 5.78
N TYR A 265 23.02 -6.32 6.88
CA TYR A 265 23.03 -4.87 7.11
C TYR A 265 24.36 -4.22 6.76
N LEU A 266 24.27 -3.01 6.23
CA LEU A 266 25.33 -2.02 6.28
C LEU A 266 24.99 -1.00 7.37
N GLU A 267 25.98 -0.60 8.16
CA GLU A 267 25.81 0.36 9.25
C GLU A 267 26.29 1.75 8.81
N PHE A 268 25.51 2.76 9.13
CA PHE A 268 25.78 4.17 8.86
C PHE A 268 25.78 4.95 10.17
N PRO A 269 26.62 5.98 10.31
CA PRO A 269 26.51 6.90 11.42
C PRO A 269 25.13 7.57 11.38
N GLY A 270 24.46 7.63 12.51
CA GLY A 270 23.27 8.44 12.70
C GLY A 270 23.62 9.91 12.97
N TRP A 271 22.65 10.67 13.45
CA TRP A 271 22.78 12.09 13.77
C TRP A 271 21.98 12.44 15.02
N GLN A 272 22.42 13.46 15.75
CA GLN A 272 21.79 13.88 17.01
C GLN A 272 20.90 15.11 16.83
N GLU A 273 21.18 15.93 15.83
CA GLU A 273 20.45 17.13 15.48
C GLU A 273 19.08 16.79 14.89
N SER A 274 18.09 17.67 15.09
CA SER A 274 16.79 17.43 14.48
C SER A 274 16.80 17.79 12.99
N THR A 275 16.20 16.93 12.17
CA THR A 275 15.88 17.21 10.77
C THR A 275 14.49 17.82 10.59
N ALA A 276 13.65 17.82 11.64
CA ALA A 276 12.28 18.29 11.60
C ALA A 276 12.13 19.70 11.02
N GLY A 277 11.30 19.84 9.98
CA GLY A 277 11.01 21.14 9.36
C GLY A 277 12.12 21.73 8.49
N ILE A 278 13.21 20.99 8.24
CA ILE A 278 14.26 21.44 7.31
C ILE A 278 13.74 21.36 5.87
N ARG A 279 13.84 22.49 5.16
CA ARG A 279 13.38 22.67 3.76
C ARG A 279 14.51 22.91 2.76
N ASP A 280 15.75 22.92 3.23
CA ASP A 280 16.96 23.11 2.41
C ASP A 280 17.89 21.92 2.63
N TRP A 281 18.21 21.22 1.54
CA TRP A 281 19.12 20.08 1.52
C TRP A 281 20.44 20.35 2.25
N ASN A 282 21.00 21.55 2.09
CA ASN A 282 22.31 21.89 2.66
C ASN A 282 22.26 22.09 4.18
N LYS A 283 21.06 22.27 4.75
CA LYS A 283 20.85 22.41 6.20
C LYS A 283 20.67 21.08 6.92
N LEU A 284 20.45 19.98 6.20
CA LEU A 284 20.43 18.65 6.81
C LEU A 284 21.78 18.31 7.45
N PRO A 285 21.84 17.52 8.53
CA PRO A 285 23.10 17.01 9.07
C PRO A 285 23.89 16.23 8.01
N ALA A 286 25.22 16.28 8.09
CA ALA A 286 26.08 15.62 7.11
C ALA A 286 25.82 14.09 7.05
N ALA A 287 25.60 13.45 8.20
CA ALA A 287 25.26 12.04 8.30
C ALA A 287 23.88 11.73 7.67
N ALA A 288 22.88 12.60 7.84
CA ALA A 288 21.57 12.46 7.20
C ALA A 288 21.66 12.52 5.68
N ARG A 289 22.44 13.47 5.14
CA ARG A 289 22.70 13.53 3.69
C ARG A 289 23.44 12.29 3.19
N ALA A 290 24.42 11.79 3.95
CA ALA A 290 25.17 10.59 3.58
C ALA A 290 24.26 9.34 3.56
N TYR A 291 23.38 9.19 4.55
CA TYR A 291 22.35 8.15 4.57
C TYR A 291 21.43 8.23 3.35
N LEU A 292 20.91 9.41 3.02
CA LEU A 292 20.03 9.61 1.87
C LEU A 292 20.73 9.28 0.55
N ARG A 293 21.97 9.74 0.35
CA ARG A 293 22.78 9.39 -0.83
C ARG A 293 23.10 7.91 -0.92
N ALA A 294 23.31 7.24 0.22
CA ALA A 294 23.47 5.80 0.23
C ALA A 294 22.18 5.08 -0.18
N VAL A 295 21.01 5.52 0.27
CA VAL A 295 19.71 4.97 -0.18
C VAL A 295 19.54 5.18 -1.68
N GLU A 296 19.87 6.36 -2.20
CA GLU A 296 19.85 6.67 -3.64
C GLU A 296 20.72 5.71 -4.47
N GLU A 297 22.01 5.63 -4.11
CA GLU A 297 22.99 4.79 -4.81
C GLU A 297 22.63 3.31 -4.71
N LEU A 298 22.34 2.84 -3.50
CA LEU A 298 22.10 1.42 -3.25
C LEU A 298 20.74 0.96 -3.77
N SER A 299 19.72 1.82 -3.84
CA SER A 299 18.44 1.45 -4.46
C SER A 299 18.49 1.49 -5.99
N GLY A 300 19.47 2.19 -6.57
CA GLY A 300 19.56 2.43 -8.01
C GLY A 300 18.50 3.39 -8.54
N CYS A 301 17.92 4.24 -7.68
CA CYS A 301 16.87 5.19 -8.04
C CYS A 301 17.17 6.55 -7.40
N ARG A 302 17.06 7.61 -8.21
CA ARG A 302 17.35 9.00 -7.77
C ARG A 302 16.38 9.46 -6.68
N LEU A 303 16.84 10.37 -5.83
CA LEU A 303 15.97 11.08 -4.90
C LEU A 303 15.30 12.26 -5.60
N ALA A 304 13.98 12.29 -5.58
CA ALA A 304 13.19 13.42 -6.05
C ALA A 304 12.72 14.30 -4.90
N ILE A 305 12.30 13.69 -3.79
CA ILE A 305 11.69 14.39 -2.65
C ILE A 305 12.22 13.81 -1.34
N VAL A 306 12.42 14.66 -0.33
CA VAL A 306 12.70 14.26 1.05
C VAL A 306 11.77 15.01 1.99
N ALA A 307 10.86 14.29 2.65
CA ALA A 307 10.01 14.87 3.70
C ALA A 307 10.70 14.75 5.06
N THR A 308 10.78 15.88 5.74
CA THR A 308 11.41 16.08 7.03
C THR A 308 10.41 16.30 8.15
N GLY A 309 9.11 16.20 7.88
CA GLY A 309 8.06 16.33 8.89
C GLY A 309 6.70 15.87 8.38
N ALA A 310 5.69 16.01 9.23
CA ALA A 310 4.31 15.69 8.89
C ALA A 310 3.56 16.85 8.22
N ASP A 311 4.08 18.07 8.34
CA ASP A 311 3.50 19.24 7.66
C ASP A 311 3.79 19.17 6.15
N ARG A 312 2.87 19.72 5.35
CA ARG A 312 2.99 19.75 3.88
C ARG A 312 4.28 20.44 3.45
N ASP A 313 4.62 21.54 4.12
CA ASP A 313 5.74 22.38 3.70
C ASP A 313 7.09 21.85 4.20
N ASP A 314 7.10 20.83 5.06
CA ASP A 314 8.31 20.22 5.61
C ASP A 314 8.86 19.17 4.63
N THR A 315 9.08 19.64 3.40
CA THR A 315 9.45 18.83 2.24
C THR A 315 10.55 19.54 1.45
N ILE A 316 11.60 18.82 1.11
CA ILE A 316 12.68 19.24 0.22
C ILE A 316 12.41 18.62 -1.16
N VAL A 317 12.19 19.45 -2.18
CA VAL A 317 12.05 19.01 -3.57
C VAL A 317 13.41 19.15 -4.26
N LEU A 318 13.96 18.03 -4.71
CA LEU A 318 15.24 17.94 -5.42
C LEU A 318 15.03 17.83 -6.93
N ASP A 319 13.98 17.12 -7.34
CA ASP A 319 13.51 16.98 -8.70
C ASP A 319 11.98 16.98 -8.69
N ASP A 320 11.37 17.90 -9.43
CA ASP A 320 9.92 18.07 -9.47
C ASP A 320 9.32 17.11 -10.50
N PRO A 321 8.44 16.16 -10.11
CA PRO A 321 7.82 15.22 -11.04
C PRO A 321 6.98 15.86 -12.16
N PHE A 322 6.60 17.14 -12.05
CA PHE A 322 5.82 17.86 -13.06
C PHE A 322 6.64 18.89 -13.87
N ALA A 323 7.94 19.05 -13.60
CA ALA A 323 8.79 20.03 -14.28
C ALA A 323 9.19 19.64 -15.72
#